data_AF-A0A9W7CBM0-F1
#
_entry.id   AF-A0A9W7CBM0-F1
#
_cell.length_a   1.000
_cell.length_b   1.000
_cell.length_c   1.000
_cell.angle_alpha   90.00
_cell.angle_beta   90.00
_cell.angle_gamma   90.00
#
_symmetry.space_group_name_H-M   'P 1'
#
loop_
_entity.id
_entity.type
_entity.pdbx_description
1 polymer ?
#
loop_
_entity_poly.entity_id
_entity_poly.type
_entity_poly.pdbx_seq_one_letter_code
_entity_poly.pdbx_strand_id
1 'polypeptide(L)'
;MTSFEISDIEDFTSCHLAALNAGSPTYTDPSTGYKVMTSDTLLKRGRCCGCGCRHCPFAHSNVEMSRRPEIISNPALLHGSFDEYKDSEGIDVLFWSGGKDSYLALRSLNLQNSSVLLLTTFDASSRTVAHQEVPITTIVRQAEALRLPLLGVPLHSHVRYEVRVSEALRYVNEHLNFKVKRVCNGDLHLESVKKWREDMLGSIVTEIGAKAYSPLFKKDYTELLADLVASGTPCTVCALGDEQCWGGRDACVKVGDMFDENIVKILEENGADGFGENGEFHTLAEVWKEGANRY
;
A
#
# COMPACT_ATOMS: atom_id res chain seq x y z
N MET A 1 29.33 -10.43 26.96
CA MET A 1 28.69 -9.36 27.74
C MET A 1 28.82 -8.07 26.97
N THR A 2 27.73 -7.66 26.33
CA THR A 2 27.29 -6.28 26.13
C THR A 2 25.90 -6.41 25.53
N SER A 3 24.93 -6.40 26.42
CA SER A 3 23.51 -6.25 26.11
C SER A 3 23.34 -4.95 25.31
N PHE A 4 22.95 -5.06 24.05
CA PHE A 4 22.23 -3.98 23.41
C PHE A 4 20.83 -3.97 24.03
N GLU A 5 20.69 -3.27 25.15
CA GLU A 5 19.38 -2.75 25.55
C GLU A 5 18.97 -1.76 24.45
N ILE A 6 18.09 -2.21 23.57
CA ILE A 6 17.30 -1.32 22.72
C ILE A 6 16.27 -0.68 23.65
N SER A 7 16.67 0.38 24.34
CA SER A 7 15.74 1.26 25.01
C SER A 7 15.17 2.23 23.97
N ASP A 8 14.18 1.80 23.19
CA ASP A 8 13.30 2.67 22.39
C ASP A 8 12.03 1.92 21.97
N ILE A 9 11.32 1.41 22.98
CA ILE A 9 9.93 0.96 22.82
C ILE A 9 9.04 2.17 23.18
N GLU A 10 8.77 3.03 22.20
CA GLU A 10 7.62 3.94 22.30
C GLU A 10 6.33 3.13 22.04
N ASP A 11 5.95 2.27 22.99
CA ASP A 11 4.80 1.37 22.80
C ASP A 11 3.46 2.06 23.03
N PHE A 12 3.16 3.01 22.14
CA PHE A 12 1.84 3.62 22.09
C PHE A 12 0.74 2.56 21.96
N THR A 13 1.04 1.43 21.32
CA THR A 13 0.11 0.32 21.16
C THR A 13 -0.10 -0.41 22.48
N SER A 14 0.94 -0.75 23.24
CA SER A 14 0.76 -1.38 24.56
C SER A 14 0.13 -0.46 25.57
N CYS A 15 0.48 0.84 25.61
CA CYS A 15 -0.21 1.79 26.48
C CYS A 15 -1.70 1.91 26.10
N HIS A 16 -2.00 1.92 24.80
CA HIS A 16 -3.38 1.93 24.29
C HIS A 16 -4.13 0.63 24.63
N LEU A 17 -3.53 -0.54 24.37
CA LEU A 17 -4.11 -1.84 24.69
C LEU A 17 -4.32 -2.03 26.19
N ALA A 18 -3.38 -1.60 27.03
CA ALA A 18 -3.53 -1.60 28.48
C ALA A 18 -4.70 -0.70 28.91
N ALA A 19 -4.83 0.48 28.31
CA ALA A 19 -5.96 1.37 28.57
C ALA A 19 -7.29 0.76 28.11
N LEU A 20 -7.34 0.11 26.95
CA LEU A 20 -8.52 -0.63 26.48
C LEU A 20 -8.91 -1.75 27.44
N ASN A 21 -7.96 -2.59 27.84
CA ASN A 21 -8.19 -3.70 28.77
C ASN A 21 -8.66 -3.22 30.15
N ALA A 22 -8.22 -2.04 30.59
CA ALA A 22 -8.66 -1.40 31.82
C ALA A 22 -9.98 -0.61 31.68
N GLY A 23 -10.55 -0.52 30.47
CA GLY A 23 -11.72 0.35 30.20
C GLY A 23 -11.43 1.85 30.36
N SER A 24 -10.16 2.25 30.36
CA SER A 24 -9.74 3.63 30.52
C SER A 24 -10.00 4.44 29.24
N PRO A 25 -10.54 5.68 29.35
CA PRO A 25 -10.84 6.47 28.17
C PRO A 25 -9.60 7.07 27.48
N THR A 26 -8.48 7.14 28.20
CA THR A 26 -7.23 7.72 27.73
C THR A 26 -6.02 6.99 28.32
N TYR A 27 -4.87 7.11 27.66
CA TYR A 27 -3.55 6.85 28.26
C TYR A 27 -2.66 8.09 28.11
N THR A 28 -1.59 8.15 28.91
CA THR A 28 -0.57 9.20 28.76
C THR A 28 0.46 8.70 27.77
N ASP A 29 0.66 9.47 26.70
CA ASP A 29 1.74 9.26 25.74
C ASP A 29 3.10 9.36 26.48
N PRO A 30 3.91 8.29 26.51
CA PRO A 30 5.17 8.29 27.23
C PRO A 30 6.21 9.27 26.66
N SER A 31 6.13 9.63 25.38
CA SER A 31 7.11 10.52 24.75
C SER A 31 6.72 11.99 24.83
N THR A 32 5.44 12.30 24.63
CA THR A 32 4.95 13.69 24.62
C THR A 32 4.32 14.14 25.94
N GLY A 33 3.96 13.20 26.82
CA GLY A 33 3.20 13.48 28.05
C GLY A 33 1.71 13.83 27.79
N TYR A 34 1.26 13.85 26.54
CA TYR A 34 -0.12 14.17 26.21
C TYR A 34 -1.09 13.04 26.56
N LYS A 35 -2.33 13.40 26.89
CA LYS A 35 -3.41 12.42 27.02
C LYS A 35 -3.94 12.02 25.65
N VAL A 36 -3.79 10.76 25.30
CA VAL A 36 -4.28 10.17 24.05
C VAL A 36 -5.55 9.39 24.34
N MET A 37 -6.62 9.68 23.59
CA MET A 37 -7.89 8.96 23.70
C MET A 37 -7.78 7.56 23.08
N THR A 38 -8.39 6.58 23.73
CA THR A 38 -8.49 5.23 23.21
C THR A 38 -9.46 5.15 22.03
N SER A 39 -9.25 4.18 21.14
CA SER A 39 -10.19 3.84 20.06
C SER A 39 -11.62 3.66 20.56
N ASP A 40 -11.85 2.99 21.70
CA ASP A 40 -13.19 2.82 22.30
C ASP A 40 -13.85 4.16 22.66
N THR A 41 -13.06 5.09 23.22
CA THR A 41 -13.55 6.43 23.55
C THR A 41 -13.91 7.22 22.30
N LEU A 42 -13.10 7.08 21.26
CA LEU A 42 -13.36 7.71 19.98
C LEU A 42 -14.56 7.07 19.28
N LEU A 43 -14.72 5.76 19.35
CA LEU A 43 -15.82 5.01 18.77
C LEU A 43 -17.16 5.44 19.36
N LYS A 44 -17.23 5.66 20.69
CA LYS A 44 -18.42 6.18 21.37
C LYS A 44 -18.90 7.56 20.86
N ARG A 45 -18.05 8.32 20.15
CA ARG A 45 -18.44 9.60 19.51
C ARG A 45 -19.21 9.42 18.21
N GLY A 46 -19.13 8.24 17.59
CA GLY A 46 -19.81 7.90 16.33
C GLY A 46 -19.31 8.64 15.08
N ARG A 47 -18.29 9.50 15.17
CA ARG A 47 -17.70 10.20 14.02
C ARG A 47 -16.26 10.65 14.24
N CYS A 48 -15.53 10.84 13.14
CA CYS A 48 -14.25 11.56 13.14
C CYS A 48 -14.48 13.05 13.45
N CYS A 49 -13.72 13.65 14.36
CA CYS A 49 -13.81 15.10 14.65
C CYS A 49 -12.86 15.97 13.82
N GLY A 50 -11.98 15.37 13.02
CA GLY A 50 -10.98 16.09 12.20
C GLY A 50 -9.69 16.47 12.92
N CYS A 51 -9.53 16.11 14.20
CA CYS A 51 -8.35 16.50 14.99
C CYS A 51 -7.10 15.63 14.80
N GLY A 52 -7.11 14.61 13.93
CA GLY A 52 -5.93 13.74 13.71
C GLY A 52 -5.59 12.83 14.90
N CYS A 53 -6.59 12.36 15.67
CA CYS A 53 -6.33 11.52 16.84
C CYS A 53 -5.58 10.22 16.48
N ARG A 54 -4.60 9.83 17.30
CA ARG A 54 -3.75 8.64 17.08
C ARG A 54 -4.55 7.36 16.82
N HIS A 55 -5.60 7.13 17.60
CA HIS A 55 -6.42 5.92 17.58
C HIS A 55 -7.79 6.09 16.93
N CYS A 56 -7.92 7.02 15.97
CA CYS A 56 -9.20 7.27 15.30
C CYS A 56 -9.71 5.99 14.60
N PRO A 57 -10.88 5.46 14.97
CA PRO A 57 -11.43 4.25 14.34
C PRO A 57 -12.14 4.53 13.01
N PHE A 58 -12.25 5.80 12.63
CA PHE A 58 -13.01 6.26 11.46
C PHE A 58 -12.10 6.61 10.27
N ALA A 59 -10.92 5.99 10.21
CA ALA A 59 -9.84 6.24 9.25
C ALA A 59 -9.59 7.72 8.92
N HIS A 60 -9.67 8.55 9.98
CA HIS A 60 -9.49 9.99 9.90
C HIS A 60 -10.36 10.69 8.85
N SER A 61 -11.55 10.17 8.54
CA SER A 61 -12.40 10.63 7.45
C SER A 61 -12.63 12.15 7.39
N ASN A 62 -12.66 12.84 8.54
CA ASN A 62 -12.84 14.30 8.63
C ASN A 62 -11.53 15.11 8.84
N VAL A 63 -10.36 14.48 8.79
CA VAL A 63 -9.06 15.19 8.88
C VAL A 63 -8.72 15.76 7.51
N GLU A 64 -8.12 16.92 7.43
CA GLU A 64 -7.71 17.49 6.13
C GLU A 64 -6.66 16.59 5.44
N MET A 65 -6.85 16.24 4.16
CA MET A 65 -6.07 15.20 3.48
C MET A 65 -4.60 15.56 3.29
N SER A 66 -4.26 16.83 2.99
CA SER A 66 -2.86 17.21 2.75
C SER A 66 -1.99 17.01 3.98
N ARG A 67 -2.56 17.07 5.19
CA ARG A 67 -1.86 16.78 6.44
C ARG A 67 -1.70 15.29 6.75
N ARG A 68 -2.59 14.42 6.26
CA ARG A 68 -2.64 13.01 6.69
C ARG A 68 -1.34 12.25 6.43
N PRO A 69 -0.71 12.32 5.24
CA PRO A 69 0.52 11.58 4.94
C PRO A 69 1.66 11.85 5.92
N GLU A 70 1.67 13.04 6.54
CA GLU A 70 2.73 13.47 7.45
C GLU A 70 2.46 13.09 8.92
N ILE A 71 1.20 12.99 9.35
CA ILE A 71 0.86 12.98 10.79
C ILE A 71 0.10 11.75 11.28
N ILE A 72 -0.57 10.99 10.42
CA ILE A 72 -1.43 9.88 10.89
C ILE A 72 -0.60 8.67 11.33
N SER A 73 -1.13 7.91 12.29
CA SER A 73 -0.56 6.65 12.77
C SER A 73 -1.49 5.46 12.58
N ASN A 74 -2.71 5.70 12.08
CA ASN A 74 -3.72 4.69 11.78
C ASN A 74 -4.11 4.74 10.30
N PRO A 75 -4.72 3.67 9.75
CA PRO A 75 -5.20 3.68 8.38
C PRO A 75 -6.04 4.92 8.12
N ALA A 76 -5.80 5.63 7.03
CA ALA A 76 -6.59 6.80 6.66
C ALA A 76 -6.69 6.96 5.15
N LEU A 77 -7.78 7.61 4.72
CA LEU A 77 -7.94 8.00 3.33
C LEU A 77 -6.96 9.16 3.03
N LEU A 78 -5.94 8.96 2.21
CA LEU A 78 -4.96 9.98 1.88
C LEU A 78 -5.36 10.82 0.66
N HIS A 79 -6.24 10.31 -0.19
CA HIS A 79 -6.83 11.00 -1.32
C HIS A 79 -8.23 10.46 -1.64
N GLY A 80 -9.08 11.27 -2.26
CA GLY A 80 -10.42 10.89 -2.73
C GLY A 80 -11.45 10.69 -1.62
N SER A 81 -12.66 10.28 -1.97
CA SER A 81 -13.73 9.93 -1.01
C SER A 81 -14.30 8.56 -1.33
N PHE A 82 -14.84 7.87 -0.31
CA PHE A 82 -15.66 6.68 -0.54
C PHE A 82 -17.00 6.98 -1.23
N ASP A 83 -17.45 8.24 -1.22
CA ASP A 83 -18.64 8.67 -1.94
C ASP A 83 -18.53 8.43 -3.45
N GLU A 84 -17.29 8.31 -3.98
CA GLU A 84 -17.01 7.99 -5.38
C GLU A 84 -17.53 6.60 -5.80
N TYR A 85 -17.83 5.75 -4.83
CA TYR A 85 -18.29 4.38 -5.04
C TYR A 85 -19.73 4.15 -4.60
N LYS A 86 -20.47 5.19 -4.18
CA LYS A 86 -21.83 5.06 -3.64
C LYS A 86 -22.80 4.34 -4.57
N ASP A 87 -22.55 4.43 -5.89
CA ASP A 87 -23.36 3.83 -6.95
C ASP A 87 -22.76 2.51 -7.48
N SER A 88 -21.65 2.04 -6.89
CA SER A 88 -20.98 0.80 -7.29
C SER A 88 -21.61 -0.41 -6.62
N GLU A 89 -21.82 -1.49 -7.39
CA GLU A 89 -22.22 -2.80 -6.84
C GLU A 89 -21.12 -3.48 -6.00
N GLY A 90 -19.92 -2.88 -5.98
CA GLY A 90 -18.80 -3.30 -5.15
C GLY A 90 -17.46 -2.99 -5.82
N ILE A 91 -16.43 -2.89 -4.98
CA ILE A 91 -15.11 -2.40 -5.39
C ILE A 91 -14.04 -3.49 -5.36
N ASP A 92 -12.96 -3.23 -6.07
CA ASP A 92 -11.70 -3.94 -5.89
C ASP A 92 -10.72 -3.08 -5.11
N VAL A 93 -10.09 -3.67 -4.10
CA VAL A 93 -9.01 -3.03 -3.34
C VAL A 93 -7.69 -3.47 -3.96
N LEU A 94 -6.99 -2.57 -4.63
CA LEU A 94 -5.69 -2.84 -5.25
C LEU A 94 -4.55 -2.45 -4.32
N PHE A 95 -3.68 -3.39 -3.98
CA PHE A 95 -2.40 -3.09 -3.35
C PHE A 95 -1.55 -2.28 -4.32
N TRP A 96 -1.35 -1.02 -3.95
CA TRP A 96 -0.71 0.00 -4.75
C TRP A 96 0.65 0.35 -4.17
N SER A 97 1.71 -0.15 -4.82
CA SER A 97 3.09 0.16 -4.48
C SER A 97 3.60 1.42 -5.17
N GLY A 98 2.93 1.82 -6.26
CA GLY A 98 3.34 2.93 -7.12
C GLY A 98 4.32 2.52 -8.22
N GLY A 99 4.69 1.25 -8.32
CA GLY A 99 5.54 0.73 -9.39
C GLY A 99 4.76 0.15 -10.58
N LYS A 100 5.51 -0.23 -11.62
CA LYS A 100 5.00 -0.72 -12.91
C LYS A 100 3.98 -1.85 -12.77
N ASP A 101 4.20 -2.79 -11.86
CA ASP A 101 3.35 -4.00 -11.74
C ASP A 101 1.99 -3.63 -11.13
N SER A 102 1.97 -2.77 -10.11
CA SER A 102 0.71 -2.24 -9.57
C SER A 102 -0.04 -1.36 -10.57
N TYR A 103 0.69 -0.61 -11.39
CA TYR A 103 0.11 0.20 -12.47
C TYR A 103 -0.50 -0.66 -13.58
N LEU A 104 0.20 -1.69 -14.05
CA LEU A 104 -0.33 -2.66 -15.01
C LEU A 104 -1.54 -3.43 -14.44
N ALA A 105 -1.53 -3.75 -13.15
CA ALA A 105 -2.67 -4.37 -12.49
C ALA A 105 -3.89 -3.43 -12.50
N LEU A 106 -3.69 -2.15 -12.22
CA LEU A 106 -4.74 -1.13 -12.34
C LEU A 106 -5.30 -1.04 -13.76
N ARG A 107 -4.43 -1.00 -14.77
CA ARG A 107 -4.85 -0.98 -16.19
C ARG A 107 -5.69 -2.21 -16.53
N SER A 108 -5.26 -3.40 -16.11
CA SER A 108 -6.01 -4.63 -16.32
C SER A 108 -7.37 -4.63 -15.60
N LEU A 109 -7.50 -3.96 -14.45
CA LEU A 109 -8.79 -3.81 -13.75
C LEU A 109 -9.69 -2.77 -14.42
N ASN A 110 -9.11 -1.71 -14.99
CA ASN A 110 -9.87 -0.68 -15.70
C ASN A 110 -10.48 -1.22 -17.00
N LEU A 111 -9.77 -2.07 -17.74
CA LEU A 111 -10.32 -2.80 -18.88
C LEU A 111 -11.53 -3.69 -18.52
N GLN A 112 -11.68 -4.05 -17.25
CA GLN A 112 -12.83 -4.79 -16.72
C GLN A 112 -13.96 -3.87 -16.19
N ASN A 113 -13.83 -2.55 -16.34
CA ASN A 113 -14.72 -1.53 -15.78
C ASN A 113 -14.87 -1.62 -14.26
N SER A 114 -13.79 -1.96 -13.56
CA SER A 114 -13.79 -2.14 -12.11
C SER A 114 -13.79 -0.79 -11.38
N SER A 115 -14.57 -0.67 -10.31
CA SER A 115 -14.40 0.42 -9.33
C SER A 115 -13.25 0.09 -8.40
N VAL A 116 -12.15 0.85 -8.45
CA VAL A 116 -10.89 0.51 -7.75
C VAL A 116 -10.61 1.48 -6.61
N LEU A 117 -10.29 0.94 -5.42
CA LEU A 117 -9.68 1.65 -4.29
C LEU A 117 -8.20 1.26 -4.21
N LEU A 118 -7.32 2.26 -4.20
CA LEU A 118 -5.89 2.01 -3.98
C LEU A 118 -5.64 1.82 -2.47
N LEU A 119 -4.85 0.83 -2.10
CA LEU A 119 -4.38 0.61 -0.73
C LEU A 119 -2.86 0.54 -0.73
N THR A 120 -2.20 1.42 0.02
CA THR A 120 -0.74 1.42 0.14
C THR A 120 -0.32 1.32 1.61
N THR A 121 0.77 0.62 1.86
CA THR A 121 1.39 0.52 3.18
C THR A 121 2.69 1.31 3.20
N PHE A 122 2.97 2.01 4.30
CA PHE A 122 4.18 2.81 4.42
C PHE A 122 4.69 2.83 5.86
N ASP A 123 5.98 2.98 6.06
CA ASP A 123 6.56 3.09 7.39
C ASP A 123 6.07 4.37 8.09
N ALA A 124 5.53 4.22 9.30
CA ALA A 124 4.89 5.32 10.02
C ALA A 124 5.88 6.40 10.47
N SER A 125 7.16 6.06 10.64
CA SER A 125 8.19 6.98 11.11
C SER A 125 8.81 7.78 9.96
N SER A 126 9.33 7.08 8.96
CA SER A 126 10.01 7.64 7.79
C SER A 126 9.06 8.13 6.69
N ARG A 127 7.76 7.78 6.78
CA ARG A 127 6.75 8.10 5.76
C ARG A 127 7.10 7.56 4.37
N THR A 128 7.79 6.42 4.32
CA THR A 128 8.32 5.83 3.09
C THR A 128 7.61 4.52 2.76
N VAL A 129 7.34 4.29 1.47
CA VAL A 129 6.84 2.99 0.99
C VAL A 129 8.03 2.04 0.85
N ALA A 130 7.96 0.91 1.55
CA ALA A 130 9.00 -0.10 1.53
C ALA A 130 9.23 -0.64 0.10
N HIS A 131 10.44 -1.11 -0.18
CA HIS A 131 10.87 -1.62 -1.49
C HIS A 131 10.99 -0.55 -2.59
N GLN A 132 9.99 0.30 -2.80
CA GLN A 132 10.12 1.40 -3.76
C GLN A 132 11.02 2.52 -3.26
N GLU A 133 11.18 2.64 -1.93
CA GLU A 133 11.96 3.70 -1.27
C GLU A 133 11.49 5.12 -1.64
N VAL A 134 10.19 5.26 -1.93
CA VAL A 134 9.58 6.56 -2.27
C VAL A 134 8.74 7.10 -1.10
N PRO A 135 8.69 8.42 -0.92
CA PRO A 135 7.79 9.02 0.06
C PRO A 135 6.33 8.70 -0.23
N ILE A 136 5.52 8.54 0.82
CA ILE A 136 4.06 8.35 0.71
C ILE A 136 3.38 9.50 -0.06
N THR A 137 3.95 10.72 -0.02
CA THR A 137 3.46 11.87 -0.77
C THR A 137 3.57 11.67 -2.28
N THR A 138 4.56 10.90 -2.76
CA THR A 138 4.66 10.49 -4.16
C THR A 138 3.47 9.61 -4.55
N ILE A 139 3.08 8.67 -3.69
CA ILE A 139 1.91 7.81 -3.94
C ILE A 139 0.60 8.60 -3.92
N VAL A 140 0.48 9.58 -3.02
CA VAL A 140 -0.66 10.51 -3.02
C VAL A 140 -0.75 11.26 -4.33
N ARG A 141 0.38 11.76 -4.84
CA ARG A 141 0.45 12.41 -6.17
C ARG A 141 0.04 11.46 -7.30
N GLN A 142 0.38 10.17 -7.22
CA GLN A 142 -0.14 9.19 -8.17
C GLN A 142 -1.66 9.08 -8.08
N ALA A 143 -2.20 8.89 -6.87
CA ALA A 143 -3.63 8.79 -6.65
C ALA A 143 -4.39 10.03 -7.17
N GLU A 144 -3.85 11.23 -6.97
CA GLU A 144 -4.38 12.49 -7.51
C GLU A 144 -4.40 12.52 -9.05
N ALA A 145 -3.28 12.15 -9.68
CA ALA A 145 -3.19 12.09 -11.14
C ALA A 145 -4.14 11.02 -11.72
N LEU A 146 -4.28 9.90 -10.99
CA LEU A 146 -5.19 8.80 -11.32
C LEU A 146 -6.65 9.12 -10.96
N ARG A 147 -6.92 10.16 -10.17
CA ARG A 147 -8.26 10.47 -9.63
C ARG A 147 -8.91 9.24 -8.99
N LEU A 148 -8.13 8.51 -8.19
CA LEU A 148 -8.58 7.32 -7.49
C LEU A 148 -8.39 7.49 -5.99
N PRO A 149 -9.38 7.12 -5.17
CA PRO A 149 -9.22 7.11 -3.73
C PRO A 149 -8.04 6.25 -3.29
N LEU A 150 -7.33 6.72 -2.27
CA LEU A 150 -6.13 6.06 -1.72
C LEU A 150 -6.27 5.88 -0.22
N LEU A 151 -6.29 4.64 0.24
CA LEU A 151 -6.17 4.27 1.64
C LEU A 151 -4.70 4.04 1.99
N GLY A 152 -4.14 4.89 2.84
CA GLY A 152 -2.82 4.71 3.40
C GLY A 152 -2.86 3.92 4.70
N VAL A 153 -1.97 2.96 4.86
CA VAL A 153 -1.84 2.08 6.02
C VAL A 153 -0.45 2.26 6.64
N PRO A 154 -0.30 3.07 7.71
CA PRO A 154 0.97 3.22 8.40
C PRO A 154 1.35 1.91 9.11
N LEU A 155 2.56 1.43 8.84
CA LEU A 155 3.19 0.28 9.48
C LEU A 155 4.08 0.75 10.62
N HIS A 156 4.04 0.03 11.73
CA HIS A 156 4.89 0.29 12.89
C HIS A 156 5.68 -0.97 13.20
N SER A 157 6.94 -0.85 13.61
CA SER A 157 7.86 -1.98 13.83
C SER A 157 7.32 -3.02 14.82
N HIS A 158 6.51 -2.59 15.79
CA HIS A 158 5.91 -3.44 16.83
C HIS A 158 4.56 -4.05 16.45
N VAL A 159 3.97 -3.66 15.31
CA VAL A 159 2.69 -4.22 14.83
C VAL A 159 2.94 -5.02 13.57
N ARG A 160 2.51 -6.29 13.60
CA ARG A 160 2.64 -7.18 12.44
C ARG A 160 1.87 -6.62 11.24
N TYR A 161 2.46 -6.75 10.05
CA TYR A 161 1.92 -6.24 8.79
C TYR A 161 0.46 -6.70 8.56
N GLU A 162 0.18 -7.99 8.75
CA GLU A 162 -1.12 -8.55 8.42
C GLU A 162 -2.24 -8.04 9.35
N VAL A 163 -1.91 -7.68 10.60
CA VAL A 163 -2.86 -7.05 11.53
C VAL A 163 -3.30 -5.70 10.98
N ARG A 164 -2.34 -4.85 10.58
CA ARG A 164 -2.61 -3.50 10.06
C ARG A 164 -3.40 -3.50 8.77
N VAL A 165 -3.04 -4.38 7.86
CA VAL A 165 -3.77 -4.57 6.61
C VAL A 165 -5.17 -5.10 6.88
N SER A 166 -5.33 -6.04 7.82
CA SER A 166 -6.65 -6.59 8.15
C SER A 166 -7.57 -5.53 8.76
N GLU A 167 -7.05 -4.66 9.64
CA GLU A 167 -7.79 -3.50 10.16
C GLU A 167 -8.26 -2.58 9.04
N ALA A 168 -7.37 -2.28 8.08
CA ALA A 168 -7.70 -1.44 6.93
C ALA A 168 -8.80 -2.06 6.05
N LEU A 169 -8.70 -3.36 5.75
CA LEU A 169 -9.70 -4.08 4.95
C LEU A 169 -11.05 -4.21 5.66
N ARG A 170 -11.07 -4.48 6.97
CA ARG A 170 -12.31 -4.45 7.77
C ARG A 170 -12.96 -3.07 7.73
N TYR A 171 -12.17 -2.02 7.95
CA TYR A 171 -12.67 -0.65 7.90
C TYR A 171 -13.34 -0.33 6.57
N VAL A 172 -12.67 -0.66 5.45
CA VAL A 172 -13.23 -0.52 4.10
C VAL A 172 -14.55 -1.28 4.00
N ASN A 173 -14.60 -2.54 4.40
CA ASN A 173 -15.84 -3.32 4.31
C ASN A 173 -16.99 -2.80 5.19
N GLU A 174 -16.70 -2.22 6.35
CA GLU A 174 -17.71 -1.72 7.30
C GLU A 174 -18.26 -0.34 6.94
N HIS A 175 -17.47 0.51 6.29
CA HIS A 175 -17.82 1.91 6.03
C HIS A 175 -18.35 2.15 4.63
N LEU A 176 -18.41 1.11 3.82
CA LEU A 176 -18.89 1.16 2.46
C LEU A 176 -20.27 0.52 2.42
N ASN A 177 -21.26 1.26 1.91
CA ASN A 177 -22.59 0.71 1.60
C ASN A 177 -22.56 -0.29 0.42
N PHE A 178 -21.37 -0.72 0.01
CA PHE A 178 -21.09 -1.60 -1.11
C PHE A 178 -19.94 -2.54 -0.73
N LYS A 179 -19.92 -3.71 -1.36
CA LYS A 179 -19.08 -4.85 -0.96
C LYS A 179 -17.66 -4.73 -1.53
N VAL A 180 -16.64 -5.15 -0.77
CA VAL A 180 -15.33 -5.48 -1.34
C VAL A 180 -15.44 -6.79 -2.13
N LYS A 181 -15.33 -6.72 -3.46
CA LYS A 181 -15.41 -7.86 -4.37
C LYS A 181 -14.10 -8.64 -4.40
N ARG A 182 -13.00 -7.93 -4.65
CA ARG A 182 -11.66 -8.51 -4.76
C ARG A 182 -10.63 -7.71 -4.00
N VAL A 183 -9.63 -8.42 -3.51
CA VAL A 183 -8.38 -7.84 -3.00
C VAL A 183 -7.29 -8.21 -4.00
N CYS A 184 -6.78 -7.20 -4.69
CA CYS A 184 -5.99 -7.30 -5.89
C CYS A 184 -4.50 -7.02 -5.63
N ASN A 185 -3.61 -7.77 -6.27
CA ASN A 185 -2.15 -7.55 -6.22
C ASN A 185 -1.54 -7.60 -7.64
N GLY A 186 -0.39 -6.97 -7.82
CA GLY A 186 0.35 -6.96 -9.10
C GLY A 186 1.29 -8.15 -9.31
N ASP A 187 1.04 -9.31 -8.70
CA ASP A 187 1.94 -10.47 -8.82
C ASP A 187 1.93 -11.03 -10.25
N LEU A 188 3.10 -11.42 -10.77
CA LEU A 188 3.30 -11.78 -12.17
C LEU A 188 3.39 -13.30 -12.40
N HIS A 189 4.37 -14.04 -11.89
CA HIS A 189 4.46 -15.50 -12.09
C HIS A 189 4.95 -16.32 -10.89
N LEU A 190 5.55 -15.71 -9.87
CA LEU A 190 6.08 -16.43 -8.70
C LEU A 190 4.96 -17.02 -7.83
N GLU A 191 4.77 -18.34 -7.94
CA GLU A 191 3.80 -19.09 -7.13
C GLU A 191 4.07 -18.97 -5.62
N SER A 192 5.34 -18.85 -5.22
CA SER A 192 5.73 -18.66 -3.81
C SER A 192 5.20 -17.35 -3.23
N VAL A 193 5.29 -16.25 -3.99
CA VAL A 193 4.79 -14.93 -3.59
C VAL A 193 3.26 -14.96 -3.51
N LYS A 194 2.61 -15.50 -4.53
CA LYS A 194 1.15 -15.66 -4.54
C LYS A 194 0.66 -16.48 -3.35
N LYS A 195 1.30 -17.63 -3.09
CA LYS A 195 0.98 -18.49 -1.95
C LYS A 195 1.18 -17.76 -0.61
N TRP A 196 2.30 -17.05 -0.45
CA TRP A 196 2.57 -16.29 0.77
C TRP A 196 1.50 -15.23 1.03
N ARG A 197 1.01 -14.52 -0.02
CA ARG A 197 -0.11 -13.58 0.12
C ARG A 197 -1.41 -14.27 0.51
N GLU A 198 -1.72 -15.41 -0.09
CA GLU A 198 -2.89 -16.22 0.25
C GLU A 198 -2.83 -16.70 1.71
N ASP A 199 -1.68 -17.17 2.17
CA ASP A 199 -1.47 -17.62 3.55
C ASP A 199 -1.56 -16.43 4.54
N MET A 200 -1.08 -15.25 4.15
CA MET A 200 -1.07 -14.05 4.99
C MET A 200 -2.43 -13.35 5.09
N LEU A 201 -3.10 -13.12 3.96
CA LEU A 201 -4.31 -12.29 3.86
C LEU A 201 -5.58 -13.10 3.59
N GLY A 202 -5.48 -14.39 3.26
CA GLY A 202 -6.63 -15.19 2.86
C GLY A 202 -7.74 -15.27 3.92
N SER A 203 -7.37 -15.27 5.20
CA SER A 203 -8.33 -15.26 6.31
C SER A 203 -9.20 -13.99 6.31
N ILE A 204 -8.58 -12.81 6.27
CA ILE A 204 -9.32 -11.53 6.22
C ILE A 204 -10.08 -11.36 4.91
N VAL A 205 -9.50 -11.76 3.78
CA VAL A 205 -10.17 -11.70 2.47
C VAL A 205 -11.46 -12.53 2.47
N THR A 206 -11.41 -13.73 3.08
CA THR A 206 -12.59 -14.59 3.25
C THR A 206 -13.58 -14.01 4.25
N GLU A 207 -13.10 -13.46 5.38
CA GLU A 207 -13.91 -12.85 6.42
C GLU A 207 -14.80 -11.72 5.88
N ILE A 208 -14.25 -10.84 5.03
CA ILE A 208 -15.01 -9.75 4.39
C ILE A 208 -15.80 -10.22 3.14
N GLY A 209 -15.78 -11.52 2.84
CA GLY A 209 -16.49 -12.11 1.71
C GLY A 209 -15.96 -11.72 0.32
N ALA A 210 -14.69 -11.29 0.25
CA ALA A 210 -13.99 -10.94 -0.99
C ALA A 210 -13.24 -12.15 -1.58
N LYS A 211 -12.58 -11.95 -2.72
CA LYS A 211 -11.68 -12.94 -3.35
C LYS A 211 -10.27 -12.35 -3.54
N ALA A 212 -9.24 -13.14 -3.30
CA ALA A 212 -7.89 -12.77 -3.72
C ALA A 212 -7.80 -12.82 -5.25
N TYR A 213 -7.16 -11.83 -5.86
CA TYR A 213 -7.06 -11.74 -7.32
C TYR A 213 -5.73 -11.13 -7.76
N SER A 214 -5.06 -11.78 -8.70
CA SER A 214 -3.82 -11.26 -9.31
C SER A 214 -4.05 -11.15 -10.82
N PRO A 215 -4.49 -9.98 -11.33
CA PRO A 215 -4.90 -9.82 -12.74
C PRO A 215 -3.77 -10.03 -13.75
N LEU A 216 -2.52 -9.99 -13.30
CA LEU A 216 -1.33 -10.16 -14.15
C LEU A 216 -0.76 -11.58 -14.09
N PHE A 217 -1.32 -12.46 -13.25
CA PHE A 217 -0.70 -13.73 -12.96
C PHE A 217 -0.62 -14.61 -14.21
N LYS A 218 0.60 -15.06 -14.55
CA LYS A 218 0.97 -15.82 -15.75
C LYS A 218 0.69 -15.11 -17.08
N LYS A 219 0.56 -13.78 -17.09
CA LYS A 219 0.58 -13.01 -18.34
C LYS A 219 1.99 -12.97 -18.91
N ASP A 220 2.08 -12.95 -20.24
CA ASP A 220 3.34 -12.88 -20.95
C ASP A 220 4.00 -11.50 -20.77
N TYR A 221 5.31 -11.47 -20.54
CA TYR A 221 6.06 -10.23 -20.34
C TYR A 221 6.01 -9.33 -21.57
N THR A 222 5.96 -9.88 -22.78
CA THR A 222 5.81 -9.12 -24.02
C THR A 222 4.47 -8.39 -24.05
N GLU A 223 3.39 -9.04 -23.61
CA GLU A 223 2.07 -8.41 -23.53
C GLU A 223 2.03 -7.30 -22.48
N LEU A 224 2.60 -7.56 -21.30
CA LEU A 224 2.67 -6.56 -20.22
C LEU A 224 3.50 -5.35 -20.62
N LEU A 225 4.62 -5.57 -21.31
CA LEU A 225 5.50 -4.52 -21.79
C LEU A 225 4.84 -3.70 -22.90
N ALA A 226 4.17 -4.36 -23.85
CA ALA A 226 3.40 -3.68 -24.89
C ALA A 226 2.28 -2.82 -24.29
N ASP A 227 1.59 -3.30 -23.25
CA ASP A 227 0.58 -2.52 -22.54
C ASP A 227 1.19 -1.31 -21.81
N LEU A 228 2.34 -1.50 -21.16
CA LEU A 228 3.05 -0.41 -20.49
C LEU A 228 3.50 0.67 -21.49
N VAL A 229 4.09 0.26 -22.62
CA VAL A 229 4.51 1.19 -23.69
C VAL A 229 3.31 1.92 -24.29
N ALA A 230 2.23 1.21 -24.59
CA ALA A 230 0.99 1.81 -25.13
C ALA A 230 0.35 2.81 -24.16
N SER A 231 0.57 2.64 -22.86
CA SER A 231 0.10 3.60 -21.85
C SER A 231 0.82 4.95 -21.93
N GLY A 232 2.03 5.01 -22.49
CA GLY A 232 2.88 6.21 -22.46
C GLY A 232 3.32 6.64 -21.05
N THR A 233 3.06 5.85 -20.00
CA THR A 233 3.45 6.15 -18.62
C THR A 233 4.91 5.75 -18.39
N PRO A 234 5.81 6.70 -18.11
CA PRO A 234 7.20 6.39 -17.80
C PRO A 234 7.27 5.60 -16.48
N CYS A 235 8.02 4.50 -16.50
CA CYS A 235 8.38 3.77 -15.29
C CYS A 235 9.89 3.84 -15.13
N THR A 236 10.37 4.47 -14.06
CA THR A 236 11.80 4.60 -13.79
C THR A 236 12.22 3.69 -12.65
N VAL A 237 13.40 3.08 -12.75
CA VAL A 237 14.00 2.30 -11.66
C VAL A 237 14.24 3.25 -10.48
N CYS A 238 13.62 2.96 -9.34
CA CYS A 238 13.69 3.81 -8.15
C CYS A 238 14.53 3.19 -7.03
N ALA A 239 14.64 1.86 -7.00
CA ALA A 239 15.45 1.13 -6.03
C ALA A 239 16.01 -0.16 -6.67
N LEU A 240 17.11 -0.66 -6.13
CA LEU A 240 17.72 -1.92 -6.51
C LEU A 240 17.60 -2.92 -5.35
N GLY A 241 17.44 -4.19 -5.68
CA GLY A 241 17.52 -5.29 -4.73
C GLY A 241 18.94 -5.52 -4.24
N ASP A 242 19.05 -6.30 -3.16
CA ASP A 242 20.33 -6.71 -2.60
C ASP A 242 21.02 -7.80 -3.45
N GLU A 243 22.24 -8.19 -3.07
CA GLU A 243 23.02 -9.22 -3.76
C GLU A 243 22.28 -10.56 -3.91
N GLN A 244 21.37 -10.88 -2.98
CA GLN A 244 20.59 -12.11 -3.02
C GLN A 244 19.55 -12.07 -4.15
N CYS A 245 18.89 -10.93 -4.36
CA CYS A 245 17.97 -10.72 -5.48
C CYS A 245 18.67 -10.90 -6.84
N TRP A 246 19.95 -10.51 -6.92
CA TRP A 246 20.76 -10.68 -8.13
C TRP A 246 21.37 -12.07 -8.29
N GLY A 247 21.20 -12.98 -7.33
CA GLY A 247 21.73 -14.34 -7.40
C GLY A 247 23.26 -14.37 -7.55
N GLY A 248 23.97 -13.40 -6.97
CA GLY A 248 25.42 -13.25 -7.08
C GLY A 248 25.91 -12.63 -8.41
N ARG A 249 25.01 -12.11 -9.24
CA ARG A 249 25.34 -11.32 -10.43
C ARG A 249 25.53 -9.84 -10.06
N ASP A 250 26.30 -9.12 -10.87
CA ASP A 250 26.32 -7.66 -10.79
C ASP A 250 25.01 -7.07 -11.30
N ALA A 251 24.54 -6.00 -10.66
CA ALA A 251 23.37 -5.27 -11.12
C ALA A 251 23.62 -4.69 -12.52
N CYS A 252 22.78 -5.05 -13.49
CA CYS A 252 22.89 -4.58 -14.88
C CYS A 252 22.01 -3.35 -15.19
N VAL A 253 21.31 -2.82 -14.18
CA VAL A 253 20.52 -1.58 -14.24
C VAL A 253 20.87 -0.69 -13.04
N LYS A 254 20.51 0.59 -13.10
CA LYS A 254 20.71 1.55 -12.01
C LYS A 254 19.47 2.40 -11.75
N VAL A 255 19.41 2.98 -10.56
CA VAL A 255 18.38 3.98 -10.21
C VAL A 255 18.40 5.12 -11.24
N GLY A 256 17.21 5.50 -11.70
CA GLY A 256 16.98 6.50 -12.73
C GLY A 256 16.86 5.95 -14.15
N ASP A 257 17.21 4.68 -14.38
CA ASP A 257 17.03 4.06 -15.70
C ASP A 257 15.53 3.92 -16.03
N MET A 258 15.17 4.06 -17.31
CA MET A 258 13.80 3.91 -17.79
C MET A 258 13.49 2.43 -18.05
N PHE A 259 12.46 1.89 -17.43
CA PHE A 259 12.00 0.53 -17.72
C PHE A 259 11.30 0.48 -19.08
N ASP A 260 12.01 -0.08 -20.06
CA ASP A 260 11.57 -0.24 -21.46
C ASP A 260 12.05 -1.59 -22.03
N GLU A 261 11.78 -1.83 -23.31
CA GLU A 261 12.22 -3.03 -24.05
C GLU A 261 13.74 -3.25 -24.01
N ASN A 262 14.54 -2.19 -23.94
CA ASN A 262 16.00 -2.33 -23.90
C ASN A 262 16.45 -2.86 -22.53
N ILE A 263 15.86 -2.37 -21.43
CA ILE A 263 16.18 -2.87 -20.10
C ILE A 263 15.75 -4.32 -19.91
N VAL A 264 14.57 -4.69 -20.38
CA VAL A 264 14.11 -6.10 -20.33
C VAL A 264 15.14 -6.99 -21.02
N LYS A 265 15.57 -6.61 -22.23
CA LYS A 265 16.60 -7.35 -22.96
C LYS A 265 17.94 -7.42 -22.21
N ILE A 266 18.40 -6.31 -21.63
CA ILE A 266 19.64 -6.28 -20.83
C ILE A 266 19.55 -7.23 -19.63
N LEU A 267 18.42 -7.24 -18.93
CA LEU A 267 18.19 -8.14 -17.78
C LEU A 267 18.28 -9.61 -18.23
N GLU A 268 17.54 -9.98 -19.27
CA GLU A 268 17.49 -11.34 -19.78
C GLU A 268 18.86 -11.82 -20.32
N GLU A 269 19.60 -10.97 -21.04
CA GLU A 269 20.94 -11.28 -21.54
C GLU A 269 21.96 -11.50 -20.41
N ASN A 270 21.73 -10.89 -19.25
CA ASN A 270 22.53 -11.09 -18.04
C ASN A 270 21.95 -12.19 -17.11
N GLY A 271 20.88 -12.88 -17.53
CA GLY A 271 20.26 -13.97 -16.78
C GLY A 271 19.48 -13.53 -15.52
N ALA A 272 19.09 -12.26 -15.45
CA ALA A 272 18.14 -11.73 -14.47
C ALA A 272 16.69 -11.83 -14.99
N ASP A 273 15.71 -11.71 -14.11
CA ASP A 273 14.30 -11.66 -14.53
C ASP A 273 13.99 -10.35 -15.26
N GLY A 274 13.38 -10.45 -16.44
CA GLY A 274 13.11 -9.30 -17.31
C GLY A 274 12.18 -8.24 -16.70
N PHE A 275 11.33 -8.61 -15.74
CA PHE A 275 10.48 -7.68 -14.99
C PHE A 275 10.96 -7.47 -13.55
N GLY A 276 12.10 -8.04 -13.16
CA GLY A 276 12.67 -7.92 -11.81
C GLY A 276 11.83 -8.61 -10.73
N GLU A 277 11.15 -9.71 -11.06
CA GLU A 277 10.23 -10.36 -10.13
C GLU A 277 10.92 -11.03 -8.92
N ASN A 278 12.22 -11.33 -9.00
CA ASN A 278 12.98 -11.83 -7.84
C ASN A 278 13.42 -10.69 -6.90
N GLY A 279 12.96 -9.47 -7.15
CA GLY A 279 13.30 -8.29 -6.37
C GLY A 279 14.56 -7.59 -6.85
N GLU A 280 15.07 -7.89 -8.05
CA GLU A 280 16.27 -7.28 -8.63
C GLU A 280 16.20 -5.74 -8.61
N PHE A 281 15.02 -5.17 -8.86
CA PHE A 281 14.78 -3.73 -8.81
C PHE A 281 13.31 -3.41 -8.58
N HIS A 282 13.05 -2.16 -8.21
CA HIS A 282 11.71 -1.59 -8.13
C HIS A 282 11.60 -0.36 -9.02
N THR A 283 10.39 -0.08 -9.48
CA THR A 283 10.11 1.06 -10.36
C THR A 283 9.12 2.02 -9.73
N LEU A 284 9.11 3.25 -10.24
CA LEU A 284 8.13 4.28 -9.98
C LEU A 284 7.38 4.61 -11.28
N ALA A 285 6.07 4.40 -11.31
CA ALA A 285 5.21 4.78 -12.41
C ALA A 285 4.85 6.27 -12.32
N GLU A 286 5.35 7.08 -13.25
CA GLU A 286 5.16 8.53 -13.27
C GLU A 286 3.85 8.95 -13.95
N VAL A 287 2.73 8.46 -13.42
CA VAL A 287 1.36 8.64 -13.94
C VAL A 287 0.89 10.10 -14.05
N TRP A 288 1.67 11.05 -13.53
CA TRP A 288 1.41 12.50 -13.59
C TRP A 288 2.03 13.20 -14.80
N LYS A 289 2.87 12.52 -15.60
CA LYS A 289 3.52 13.15 -16.77
C LYS A 289 2.54 13.29 -17.94
N GLU A 290 2.65 14.40 -18.68
CA GLU A 290 1.89 14.63 -19.91
C GLU A 290 2.18 13.52 -20.94
N GLY A 291 1.15 12.96 -21.56
CA GLY A 291 1.28 11.85 -22.51
C GLY A 291 0.98 10.46 -21.95
N ALA A 292 0.83 10.31 -20.63
CA ALA A 292 0.23 9.12 -20.05
C ALA A 292 -1.24 9.02 -20.51
N ASN A 293 -1.52 8.06 -21.40
CA ASN A 293 -2.89 7.70 -21.76
C ASN A 293 -3.57 7.26 -20.47
N ARG A 294 -4.61 7.99 -20.08
CA ARG A 294 -5.35 7.67 -18.86
C ARG A 294 -5.85 6.23 -18.97
N TYR A 295 -5.49 5.48 -17.93
CA TYR A 295 -5.74 4.07 -17.65
C TYR A 295 -7.16 3.67 -18.00
#